data_AF-A0A1Z1WE08-F1
#
_entry.id   AF-A0A1Z1WE08-F1
#
_cell.length_a   1.000
_cell.length_b   1.000
_cell.length_c   1.000
_cell.angle_alpha   90.00
_cell.angle_beta   90.00
_cell.angle_gamma   90.00
#
_symmetry.space_group_name_H-M   'P 1'
#
loop_
_entity.id
_entity.type
_entity.pdbx_description
1 polymer ?
#
loop_
_entity_poly.entity_id
_entity_poly.type
_entity_poly.pdbx_seq_one_letter_code
_entity_poly.pdbx_strand_id
1 'polypeptide(L)'
;MAKAADRPKRAARTSVWLEGKAPRGTGRRGAQPAGLDRDRITAATVRLLDAEGLAKFSMRRLAAELNVTAMSVYWYVDTKDDLLELALDRVAEEVRLPDTEAVPAEWREQLRELAAGYRDLLVRHPWVSPLIGEFLNIGPNWLAFSLAIQRAVQNTGLTPYRQNGAIAAVFQFVYGFGTIEGHFLARVAAAGMTQDEYFRDAVGTVNEELATNEAVRSAAELMASRSEGTVSEMWARDFTIALDLMIAGIESMLDPAVLAGDGERGAAGGATAGGAGTGVTEEESPR
;
A
#
# COMPACT_ATOMS: atom_id res chain seq x y z
N MET A 1 -41.32 -30.84 26.31
CA MET A 1 -41.03 -29.45 25.92
C MET A 1 -39.92 -28.93 26.81
N ALA A 2 -38.70 -28.83 26.29
CA ALA A 2 -37.56 -28.24 26.98
C ALA A 2 -36.82 -27.33 26.00
N LYS A 3 -36.37 -26.21 26.55
CA LYS A 3 -36.16 -24.90 25.94
C LYS A 3 -34.91 -24.89 25.05
N ALA A 4 -35.04 -24.31 23.86
CA ALA A 4 -33.93 -24.02 22.96
C ALA A 4 -32.92 -23.13 23.70
N ALA A 5 -31.79 -23.74 24.08
CA ALA A 5 -30.68 -23.04 24.71
C ALA A 5 -29.94 -22.21 23.66
N ASP A 6 -29.79 -20.96 24.03
CA ASP A 6 -28.99 -19.90 23.44
C ASP A 6 -27.66 -20.41 22.88
N ARG A 7 -27.56 -20.50 21.55
CA ARG A 7 -26.31 -20.78 20.84
C ARG A 7 -25.65 -19.43 20.62
N PRO A 8 -24.45 -19.14 21.17
CA PRO A 8 -23.82 -17.85 20.96
C PRO A 8 -23.64 -17.60 19.46
N LYS A 9 -24.12 -16.44 18.98
CA LYS A 9 -23.79 -15.92 17.64
C LYS A 9 -22.27 -15.97 17.52
N ARG A 10 -21.73 -16.77 16.58
CA ARG A 10 -20.30 -16.76 16.26
C ARG A 10 -19.89 -15.30 16.11
N ALA A 11 -18.96 -14.84 16.95
CA ALA A 11 -18.31 -13.55 16.75
C ALA A 11 -17.91 -13.45 15.28
N ALA A 12 -18.22 -12.31 14.65
CA ALA A 12 -17.84 -12.05 13.27
C ALA A 12 -16.37 -12.42 13.10
N ARG A 13 -16.09 -13.35 12.17
CA ARG A 13 -14.72 -13.80 11.93
C ARG A 13 -13.91 -12.59 11.54
N THR A 14 -12.82 -12.35 12.25
CA THR A 14 -12.12 -11.06 12.18
C THR A 14 -11.25 -10.93 10.93
N SER A 15 -10.77 -12.04 10.35
CA SER A 15 -10.06 -12.08 9.06
C SER A 15 -9.87 -13.52 8.60
N VAL A 16 -9.80 -13.75 7.27
CA VAL A 16 -9.41 -15.05 6.66
C VAL A 16 -8.00 -15.51 7.06
N TRP A 17 -7.14 -14.60 7.52
CA TRP A 17 -5.73 -14.86 7.84
C TRP A 17 -5.46 -15.25 9.30
N LEU A 18 -6.39 -14.97 10.22
CA LEU A 18 -6.21 -15.23 11.67
C LEU A 18 -6.59 -16.65 12.09
N GLU A 19 -7.31 -17.40 11.25
CA GLU A 19 -7.73 -18.76 11.59
C GLU A 19 -6.81 -19.81 10.96
N GLY A 20 -6.12 -20.56 11.83
CA GLY A 20 -5.36 -21.77 11.52
C GLY A 20 -6.25 -22.95 11.11
N LYS A 21 -6.92 -22.84 9.96
CA LYS A 21 -7.39 -23.99 9.19
C LYS A 21 -6.58 -24.06 7.90
N ALA A 22 -5.74 -25.10 7.83
CA ALA A 22 -5.33 -25.65 6.55
C ALA A 22 -6.55 -25.73 5.62
N PRO A 23 -6.41 -25.46 4.32
CA PRO A 23 -7.52 -25.53 3.38
C PRO A 23 -8.27 -26.84 3.61
N ARG A 24 -9.61 -26.78 3.73
CA ARG A 24 -10.48 -27.94 4.00
C ARG A 24 -10.43 -29.02 2.91
N GLY A 25 -9.45 -28.97 2.01
CA GLY A 25 -9.28 -29.86 0.88
C GLY A 25 -8.27 -31.00 1.02
N THR A 26 -7.51 -31.09 2.11
CA THR A 26 -6.52 -32.18 2.24
C THR A 26 -7.04 -33.41 3.01
N GLY A 27 -8.25 -33.36 3.59
CA GLY A 27 -8.65 -34.31 4.65
C GLY A 27 -9.93 -35.14 4.47
N ARG A 28 -10.69 -35.02 3.37
CA ARG A 28 -11.89 -35.86 3.18
C ARG A 28 -11.98 -36.34 1.74
N ARG A 29 -11.90 -37.67 1.54
CA ARG A 29 -12.09 -38.36 0.25
C ARG A 29 -13.49 -38.07 -0.30
N GLY A 30 -13.64 -36.92 -0.94
CA GLY A 30 -14.70 -36.57 -1.87
C GLY A 30 -13.99 -35.91 -3.04
N ALA A 31 -14.28 -36.32 -4.27
CA ALA A 31 -13.58 -35.87 -5.46
C ALA A 31 -13.49 -34.34 -5.46
N GLN A 32 -12.27 -33.80 -5.41
CA GLN A 32 -12.02 -32.39 -5.65
C GLN A 32 -12.71 -32.01 -6.96
N PRO A 33 -13.52 -30.94 -7.01
CA PRO A 33 -14.04 -30.44 -8.27
C PRO A 33 -12.85 -30.23 -9.20
N ALA A 34 -12.77 -31.02 -10.29
CA ALA A 34 -11.55 -31.12 -11.09
C ALA A 34 -11.10 -29.73 -11.58
N GLY A 35 -9.87 -29.35 -11.24
CA GLY A 35 -9.23 -28.11 -11.70
C GLY A 35 -9.60 -26.83 -10.94
N LEU A 36 -10.30 -26.90 -9.82
CA LEU A 36 -10.55 -25.73 -8.96
C LEU A 36 -9.58 -25.76 -7.76
N ASP A 37 -8.95 -24.61 -7.48
CA ASP A 37 -8.16 -24.36 -6.28
C ASP A 37 -8.37 -22.91 -5.82
N ARG A 38 -7.83 -22.57 -4.65
CA ARG A 38 -7.98 -21.25 -4.06
C ARG A 38 -7.34 -20.18 -4.94
N ASP A 39 -6.17 -20.45 -5.51
CA ASP A 39 -5.42 -19.46 -6.30
C ASP A 39 -6.15 -19.11 -7.58
N ARG A 40 -6.73 -20.10 -8.26
CA ARG A 40 -7.57 -19.91 -9.45
C ARG A 40 -8.84 -19.12 -9.11
N ILE A 41 -9.47 -19.38 -7.97
CA ILE A 41 -10.65 -18.63 -7.50
C ILE A 41 -10.27 -17.17 -7.21
N THR A 42 -9.16 -16.94 -6.50
CA THR A 42 -8.68 -15.59 -6.16
C THR A 42 -8.29 -14.82 -7.43
N ALA A 43 -7.56 -15.44 -8.36
CA ALA A 43 -7.19 -14.81 -9.63
C ALA A 43 -8.42 -14.47 -10.49
N ALA A 44 -9.44 -15.33 -10.52
CA ALA A 44 -10.70 -15.01 -11.22
C ALA A 44 -11.47 -13.88 -10.53
N THR A 45 -11.41 -13.80 -9.20
CA THR A 45 -11.98 -12.70 -8.43
C THR A 45 -11.34 -11.37 -8.80
N VAL A 46 -10.00 -11.29 -8.82
CA VAL A 46 -9.26 -10.07 -9.21
C VAL A 46 -9.67 -9.61 -10.61
N ARG A 47 -9.63 -10.51 -11.61
CA ARG A 47 -10.03 -10.17 -12.99
C ARG A 47 -11.46 -9.64 -13.08
N LEU A 48 -12.40 -10.24 -12.34
CA LEU A 48 -13.79 -9.83 -12.35
C LEU A 48 -13.98 -8.47 -11.66
N LEU A 49 -13.25 -8.21 -10.58
CA LEU A 49 -13.25 -6.93 -9.89
C LEU A 49 -12.63 -5.81 -10.76
N ASP A 50 -11.56 -6.10 -11.49
CA ASP A 50 -10.96 -5.15 -12.44
C ASP A 50 -11.90 -4.80 -13.59
N ALA A 51 -12.59 -5.80 -14.15
CA ALA A 51 -13.45 -5.62 -15.31
C ALA A 51 -14.81 -4.99 -14.97
N GLU A 52 -15.42 -5.39 -13.86
CA GLU A 52 -16.82 -5.04 -13.55
C GLU A 52 -16.97 -4.15 -12.31
N GLY A 53 -15.93 -4.05 -11.49
CA GLY A 53 -15.94 -3.30 -10.24
C GLY A 53 -16.62 -4.02 -9.07
N LEU A 54 -16.36 -3.53 -7.87
CA LEU A 54 -16.84 -4.11 -6.61
C LEU A 54 -18.38 -4.18 -6.52
N ALA A 55 -19.09 -3.21 -7.06
CA ALA A 55 -20.55 -3.12 -6.99
C ALA A 55 -21.27 -4.25 -7.74
N LYS A 56 -20.68 -4.76 -8.84
CA LYS A 56 -21.25 -5.85 -9.64
C LYS A 56 -20.78 -7.24 -9.17
N PHE A 57 -19.76 -7.29 -8.31
CA PHE A 57 -19.17 -8.53 -7.86
C PHE A 57 -20.08 -9.33 -6.91
N SER A 58 -20.31 -10.61 -7.25
CA SER A 58 -21.06 -11.56 -6.43
C SER A 58 -20.51 -12.98 -6.57
N MET A 59 -20.71 -13.82 -5.55
CA MET A 59 -20.31 -15.24 -5.57
C MET A 59 -20.95 -16.01 -6.74
N ARG A 60 -22.18 -15.64 -7.14
CA ARG A 60 -22.86 -16.23 -8.29
C ARG A 60 -22.21 -15.83 -9.61
N ARG A 61 -21.86 -14.55 -9.78
CA ARG A 61 -21.16 -14.05 -10.99
C ARG A 61 -19.79 -14.71 -11.13
N LEU A 62 -19.06 -14.85 -10.03
CA LEU A 62 -17.78 -15.57 -9.99
C LEU A 62 -17.92 -17.06 -10.33
N ALA A 63 -18.92 -17.74 -9.77
CA ALA A 63 -19.16 -19.15 -10.07
C ALA A 63 -19.49 -19.35 -11.57
N ALA A 64 -20.28 -18.46 -12.15
CA ALA A 64 -20.57 -18.45 -13.59
C ALA A 64 -19.30 -18.23 -14.42
N GLU A 65 -18.43 -17.28 -14.03
CA GLU A 65 -17.14 -17.03 -14.68
C GLU A 65 -16.24 -18.28 -14.67
N LEU A 66 -16.26 -19.01 -13.57
CA LEU A 66 -15.46 -20.23 -13.38
C LEU A 66 -16.13 -21.49 -13.96
N ASN A 67 -17.35 -21.38 -14.50
CA ASN A 67 -18.18 -22.48 -14.95
C ASN A 67 -18.37 -23.58 -13.89
N VAL A 68 -18.62 -23.17 -12.64
CA VAL A 68 -18.88 -24.05 -11.49
C VAL A 68 -20.12 -23.61 -10.72
N THR A 69 -20.55 -24.40 -9.75
CA THR A 69 -21.60 -23.99 -8.82
C THR A 69 -21.05 -23.06 -7.74
N ALA A 70 -21.87 -22.15 -7.20
CA ALA A 70 -21.47 -21.32 -6.06
C ALA A 70 -21.03 -22.16 -4.85
N MET A 71 -21.66 -23.33 -4.66
CA MET A 71 -21.29 -24.26 -3.59
C MET A 71 -19.87 -24.81 -3.76
N SER A 72 -19.40 -24.99 -4.99
CA SER A 72 -18.02 -25.38 -5.28
C SER A 72 -17.01 -24.32 -4.85
N VAL A 73 -17.35 -23.03 -4.98
CA VAL A 73 -16.50 -21.92 -4.53
C VAL A 73 -16.44 -21.86 -3.01
N TYR A 74 -17.59 -21.99 -2.33
CA TYR A 74 -17.68 -21.99 -0.87
C TYR A 74 -16.93 -23.15 -0.18
N TRP A 75 -16.48 -24.14 -0.95
CA TRP A 75 -15.61 -25.20 -0.43
C TRP A 75 -14.19 -24.68 -0.11
N TYR A 76 -13.72 -23.65 -0.83
CA TYR A 76 -12.37 -23.07 -0.70
C TYR A 76 -12.33 -21.79 0.15
N VAL A 77 -13.47 -21.13 0.31
CA VAL A 77 -13.60 -19.86 1.01
C VAL A 77 -14.94 -19.80 1.74
N ASP A 78 -14.97 -19.35 3.00
CA ASP A 78 -16.18 -19.47 3.81
C ASP A 78 -17.17 -18.32 3.54
N THR A 79 -16.70 -17.14 3.13
CA THR A 79 -17.54 -15.95 2.88
C THR A 79 -17.11 -15.16 1.63
N LYS A 80 -17.93 -14.19 1.20
CA LYS A 80 -17.52 -13.21 0.17
C LYS A 80 -16.37 -12.34 0.68
N ASP A 81 -16.42 -11.93 1.94
CA ASP A 81 -15.44 -11.03 2.54
C ASP A 81 -14.07 -11.71 2.66
N ASP A 82 -14.04 -12.98 3.07
CA ASP A 82 -12.83 -13.81 3.06
C ASP A 82 -12.19 -13.84 1.67
N LEU A 83 -13.00 -13.86 0.60
CA LEU A 83 -12.52 -13.88 -0.77
C LEU A 83 -12.02 -12.51 -1.24
N LEU A 84 -12.67 -11.43 -0.79
CA LEU A 84 -12.22 -10.08 -1.02
C LEU A 84 -10.88 -9.81 -0.29
N GLU A 85 -10.71 -10.29 0.94
CA GLU A 85 -9.43 -10.24 1.66
C GLU A 85 -8.32 -11.00 0.92
N LEU A 86 -8.61 -12.18 0.37
CA LEU A 86 -7.66 -12.95 -0.44
C LEU A 86 -7.28 -12.21 -1.73
N ALA A 87 -8.26 -11.62 -2.43
CA ALA A 87 -8.02 -10.86 -3.64
C ALA A 87 -7.22 -9.58 -3.36
N LEU A 88 -7.55 -8.90 -2.25
CA LEU A 88 -6.84 -7.72 -1.78
C LEU A 88 -5.38 -8.03 -1.49
N ASP A 89 -5.07 -9.14 -0.80
CA ASP A 89 -3.69 -9.57 -0.57
C ASP A 89 -2.98 -10.04 -1.83
N ARG A 90 -3.70 -10.68 -2.75
CA ARG A 90 -3.15 -11.15 -4.03
C ARG A 90 -2.58 -10.01 -4.87
N VAL A 91 -3.25 -8.87 -4.93
CA VAL A 91 -2.81 -7.73 -5.74
C VAL A 91 -1.65 -6.97 -5.09
N ALA A 92 -1.52 -7.02 -3.76
CA ALA A 92 -0.37 -6.40 -3.09
C ALA A 92 0.98 -7.02 -3.49
N GLU A 93 0.98 -8.26 -4.00
CA GLU A 93 2.18 -8.90 -4.58
C GLU A 93 2.73 -8.13 -5.80
N GLU A 94 1.91 -7.34 -6.50
CA GLU A 94 2.34 -6.54 -7.63
C GLU A 94 3.25 -5.36 -7.23
N VAL A 95 3.22 -4.98 -5.94
CA VAL A 95 4.07 -3.92 -5.42
C VAL A 95 5.48 -4.49 -5.24
N ARG A 96 6.40 -4.03 -6.08
CA ARG A 96 7.83 -4.35 -5.90
C ARG A 96 8.32 -3.70 -4.60
N LEU A 97 8.79 -4.52 -3.67
CA LEU A 97 9.38 -4.05 -2.43
C LEU A 97 10.86 -3.72 -2.66
N PRO A 98 11.34 -2.51 -2.27
CA PRO A 98 12.75 -2.16 -2.36
C PRO A 98 13.58 -3.02 -1.41
N ASP A 99 14.89 -3.12 -1.68
CA ASP A 99 15.82 -3.63 -0.68
C ASP A 99 15.97 -2.61 0.45
N THR A 100 15.37 -2.94 1.60
CA THR A 100 15.39 -2.10 2.80
C THR A 100 16.45 -2.53 3.82
N GLU A 101 17.24 -3.56 3.49
CA GLU A 101 18.45 -3.93 4.22
C GLU A 101 19.67 -3.14 3.73
N ALA A 102 19.62 -2.61 2.51
CA ALA A 102 20.63 -1.71 1.96
C ALA A 102 20.66 -0.33 2.68
N VAL A 103 21.86 0.26 2.64
CA VAL A 103 22.36 1.48 3.30
C VAL A 103 21.30 2.48 3.80
N PRO A 104 21.35 2.94 5.08
CA PRO A 104 20.42 3.93 5.64
C PRO A 104 20.25 5.23 4.81
N ALA A 105 21.20 5.57 3.95
CA ALA A 105 21.18 6.77 3.12
C ALA A 105 20.12 6.73 1.99
N GLU A 106 19.57 5.56 1.66
CA GLU A 106 18.67 5.37 0.50
C GLU A 106 17.17 5.45 0.84
N TRP A 107 16.80 5.78 2.07
CA TRP A 107 15.39 5.82 2.52
C TRP A 107 14.46 6.66 1.63
N ARG A 108 15.00 7.73 1.02
CA ARG A 108 14.22 8.59 0.10
C ARG A 108 13.75 7.81 -1.11
N GLU A 109 14.66 7.06 -1.71
CA GLU A 109 14.35 6.25 -2.89
C GLU A 109 13.46 5.08 -2.53
N GLN A 110 13.71 4.42 -1.38
CA GLN A 110 12.83 3.38 -0.85
C GLN A 110 11.39 3.89 -0.67
N LEU A 111 11.20 5.11 -0.12
CA LEU A 111 9.87 5.71 -0.01
C LEU A 111 9.27 6.06 -1.37
N ARG A 112 10.07 6.53 -2.34
CA ARG A 112 9.58 6.78 -3.71
C ARG A 112 9.11 5.52 -4.39
N GLU A 113 9.87 4.44 -4.32
CA GLU A 113 9.52 3.14 -4.90
C GLU A 113 8.24 2.58 -4.26
N LEU A 114 8.15 2.58 -2.92
CA LEU A 114 6.96 2.11 -2.20
C LEU A 114 5.72 2.96 -2.51
N ALA A 115 5.87 4.29 -2.56
CA ALA A 115 4.78 5.20 -2.89
C ALA A 115 4.30 5.04 -4.34
N ALA A 116 5.23 4.93 -5.29
CA ALA A 116 4.90 4.71 -6.70
C ALA A 116 4.21 3.36 -6.90
N GLY A 117 4.74 2.27 -6.32
CA GLY A 117 4.11 0.95 -6.40
C GLY A 117 2.70 0.91 -5.80
N TYR A 118 2.49 1.62 -4.69
CA TYR A 118 1.16 1.70 -4.08
C TYR A 118 0.17 2.55 -4.88
N ARG A 119 0.62 3.67 -5.47
CA ARG A 119 -0.18 4.43 -6.42
C ARG A 119 -0.59 3.56 -7.61
N ASP A 120 0.37 2.85 -8.22
CA ASP A 120 0.13 1.99 -9.37
C ASP A 120 -0.90 0.89 -9.05
N LEU A 121 -0.80 0.29 -7.86
CA LEU A 121 -1.77 -0.67 -7.35
C LEU A 121 -3.19 -0.08 -7.28
N LEU A 122 -3.34 1.10 -6.67
CA LEU A 122 -4.63 1.79 -6.50
C LEU A 122 -5.23 2.22 -7.84
N VAL A 123 -4.38 2.66 -8.77
CA VAL A 123 -4.77 3.07 -10.12
C VAL A 123 -5.21 1.87 -10.96
N ARG A 124 -4.46 0.76 -10.91
CA ARG A 124 -4.76 -0.45 -11.67
C ARG A 124 -5.98 -1.19 -11.15
N HIS A 125 -6.19 -1.15 -9.83
CA HIS A 125 -7.29 -1.85 -9.15
C HIS A 125 -8.16 -0.88 -8.34
N PRO A 126 -9.05 -0.07 -8.97
CA PRO A 126 -9.86 0.92 -8.26
C PRO A 126 -10.82 0.37 -7.19
N TRP A 127 -11.02 -0.95 -7.16
CA TRP A 127 -11.79 -1.65 -6.12
C TRP A 127 -11.00 -1.88 -4.83
N VAL A 128 -9.68 -1.68 -4.83
CA VAL A 128 -8.81 -1.86 -3.66
C VAL A 128 -9.07 -0.77 -2.62
N SER A 129 -9.16 0.49 -3.03
CA SER A 129 -9.31 1.62 -2.11
C SER A 129 -10.49 1.50 -1.13
N PRO A 130 -11.75 1.14 -1.53
CA PRO A 130 -12.83 0.98 -0.56
C PRO A 130 -12.62 -0.19 0.41
N LEU A 131 -11.79 -1.18 0.07
CA LEU A 131 -11.58 -2.39 0.90
C LEU A 131 -10.44 -2.24 1.91
N ILE A 132 -9.43 -1.41 1.62
CA ILE A 132 -8.28 -1.20 2.52
C ILE A 132 -8.73 -0.71 3.92
N GLY A 133 -9.78 0.10 4.00
CA GLY A 133 -10.35 0.56 5.28
C GLY A 133 -11.38 -0.39 5.91
N GLU A 134 -11.81 -1.42 5.18
CA GLU A 134 -12.82 -2.38 5.63
C GLU A 134 -12.19 -3.60 6.30
N PHE A 135 -10.98 -3.98 5.87
CA PHE A 135 -10.24 -5.14 6.38
C PHE A 135 -8.98 -4.76 7.17
N LEU A 136 -8.47 -5.72 7.94
CA LEU A 136 -7.25 -5.53 8.73
C LEU A 136 -5.96 -5.56 7.89
N ASN A 137 -6.03 -6.03 6.63
CA ASN A 137 -4.89 -6.13 5.70
C ASN A 137 -3.67 -6.87 6.28
N ILE A 138 -3.93 -8.00 6.94
CA ILE A 138 -2.93 -8.84 7.60
C ILE A 138 -2.55 -10.09 6.79
N GLY A 139 -2.84 -10.08 5.49
CA GLY A 139 -2.33 -11.10 4.58
C GLY A 139 -0.82 -10.96 4.37
N PRO A 140 -0.13 -12.03 3.94
CA PRO A 140 1.33 -12.06 3.83
C PRO A 140 1.90 -10.95 2.95
N ASN A 141 1.25 -10.59 1.85
CA ASN A 141 1.76 -9.57 0.94
C ASN A 141 1.55 -8.16 1.50
N TRP A 142 0.38 -7.89 2.10
CA TRP A 142 0.16 -6.60 2.79
C TRP A 142 1.06 -6.41 4.01
N LEU A 143 1.31 -7.48 4.76
CA LEU A 143 2.26 -7.46 5.87
C LEU A 143 3.67 -7.18 5.36
N ALA A 144 4.12 -7.82 4.28
CA ALA A 144 5.43 -7.57 3.70
C ALA A 144 5.57 -6.10 3.23
N PHE A 145 4.54 -5.55 2.58
CA PHE A 145 4.49 -4.15 2.19
C PHE A 145 4.54 -3.20 3.40
N SER A 146 3.73 -3.46 4.43
CA SER A 146 3.73 -2.68 5.67
C SER A 146 5.08 -2.69 6.39
N LEU A 147 5.74 -3.86 6.45
CA LEU A 147 7.07 -4.00 7.05
C LEU A 147 8.14 -3.27 6.24
N ALA A 148 8.07 -3.28 4.91
CA ALA A 148 8.97 -2.52 4.04
C ALA A 148 8.83 -1.01 4.27
N ILE A 149 7.59 -0.50 4.42
CA ILE A 149 7.34 0.90 4.80
C ILE A 149 7.96 1.23 6.15
N GLN A 150 7.71 0.39 7.16
CA GLN A 150 8.25 0.60 8.50
C GLN A 150 9.77 0.64 8.47
N ARG A 151 10.41 -0.26 7.72
CA ARG A 151 11.87 -0.33 7.60
C ARG A 151 12.44 0.91 6.89
N ALA A 152 11.84 1.33 5.77
CA ALA A 152 12.24 2.54 5.06
C ALA A 152 12.16 3.79 5.97
N VAL A 153 11.10 3.91 6.76
CA VAL A 153 10.95 5.03 7.71
C VAL A 153 11.88 4.90 8.92
N GLN A 154 12.20 3.69 9.40
CA GLN A 154 13.21 3.49 10.44
C GLN A 154 14.60 3.96 9.99
N ASN A 155 14.93 3.77 8.70
CA ASN A 155 16.20 4.21 8.11
C ASN A 155 16.35 5.75 8.03
N THR A 156 15.28 6.52 8.27
CA THR A 156 15.33 8.00 8.28
C THR A 156 16.09 8.58 9.47
N GLY A 157 16.14 7.86 10.61
CA GLY A 157 16.64 8.39 11.89
C GLY A 157 15.59 9.17 12.71
N LEU A 158 14.32 9.22 12.28
CA LEU A 158 13.23 9.79 13.07
C LEU A 158 13.00 9.02 14.38
N THR A 159 12.56 9.74 15.42
CA THR A 159 12.10 9.11 16.67
C THR A 159 10.84 8.28 16.42
N PRO A 160 10.59 7.19 17.19
CA PRO A 160 9.42 6.33 16.99
C PRO A 160 8.08 7.08 16.96
N TYR A 161 7.96 8.16 17.74
CA TYR A 161 6.78 9.02 17.75
C TYR A 161 6.57 9.73 16.40
N ARG A 162 7.64 10.20 15.75
CA ARG A 162 7.58 10.88 14.45
C ARG A 162 7.46 9.91 13.27
N GLN A 163 7.95 8.68 13.41
CA GLN A 163 7.88 7.65 12.36
C GLN A 163 6.43 7.37 11.93
N ASN A 164 5.52 7.18 12.89
CA ASN A 164 4.10 6.95 12.57
C ASN A 164 3.45 8.14 11.85
N GLY A 165 3.83 9.37 12.22
CA GLY A 165 3.38 10.59 11.54
C GLY A 165 3.89 10.68 10.11
N ALA A 166 5.16 10.32 9.87
CA ALA A 166 5.76 10.29 8.53
C ALA A 166 5.09 9.23 7.64
N ILE A 167 4.88 8.01 8.16
CA ILE A 167 4.15 6.94 7.46
C ILE A 167 2.75 7.42 7.09
N ALA A 168 2.01 7.98 8.04
CA ALA A 168 0.67 8.48 7.80
C ALA A 168 0.67 9.60 6.75
N ALA A 169 1.56 10.58 6.84
CA ALA A 169 1.61 11.69 5.89
C ALA A 169 1.83 11.20 4.44
N VAL A 170 2.83 10.36 4.22
CA VAL A 170 3.15 9.83 2.89
C VAL A 170 2.04 8.92 2.37
N PHE A 171 1.68 7.88 3.12
CA PHE A 171 0.81 6.83 2.57
C PHE A 171 -0.68 7.18 2.59
N GLN A 172 -1.13 8.14 3.41
CA GLN A 172 -2.48 8.70 3.27
C GLN A 172 -2.58 9.63 2.07
N PHE A 173 -1.51 10.38 1.75
CA PHE A 173 -1.44 11.13 0.51
C PHE A 173 -1.49 10.20 -0.71
N VAL A 174 -0.64 9.17 -0.75
CA VAL A 174 -0.63 8.20 -1.86
C VAL A 174 -1.99 7.51 -1.99
N TYR A 175 -2.61 7.12 -0.87
CA TYR A 175 -3.95 6.54 -0.86
C TYR A 175 -4.98 7.48 -1.48
N GLY A 176 -5.05 8.74 -1.02
CA GLY A 176 -6.01 9.72 -1.55
C GLY A 176 -5.78 10.03 -3.02
N PHE A 177 -4.52 10.27 -3.40
CA PHE A 177 -4.12 10.60 -4.76
C PHE A 177 -4.43 9.45 -5.73
N GLY A 178 -3.91 8.25 -5.44
CA GLY A 178 -4.10 7.07 -6.28
C GLY A 178 -5.56 6.64 -6.38
N THR A 179 -6.35 6.82 -5.31
CA THR A 179 -7.80 6.56 -5.33
C THR A 179 -8.53 7.49 -6.28
N ILE A 180 -8.26 8.80 -6.22
CA ILE A 180 -8.90 9.78 -7.10
C ILE A 180 -8.49 9.52 -8.55
N GLU A 181 -7.20 9.31 -8.80
CA GLU A 181 -6.67 9.01 -10.13
C GLU A 181 -7.25 7.71 -10.70
N GLY A 182 -7.24 6.61 -9.95
CA GLY A 182 -7.81 5.33 -10.38
C GLY A 182 -9.29 5.42 -10.72
N HIS A 183 -10.09 6.11 -9.89
CA HIS A 183 -11.49 6.34 -10.20
C HIS A 183 -11.71 7.29 -11.40
N PHE A 184 -10.84 8.26 -11.61
CA PHE A 184 -10.88 9.10 -12.81
C PHE A 184 -10.64 8.24 -14.05
N LEU A 185 -9.58 7.44 -14.07
CA LEU A 185 -9.24 6.55 -15.19
C LEU A 185 -10.32 5.50 -15.47
N ALA A 186 -10.95 4.96 -14.43
CA ALA A 186 -12.08 4.04 -14.59
C ALA A 186 -13.28 4.72 -15.29
N ARG A 187 -13.55 6.00 -15.00
CA ARG A 187 -14.61 6.77 -15.69
C ARG A 187 -14.24 7.09 -17.14
N VAL A 188 -12.99 7.47 -17.38
CA VAL A 188 -12.45 7.69 -18.74
C VAL A 188 -12.64 6.43 -19.59
N ALA A 189 -12.24 5.26 -19.06
CA ALA A 189 -12.40 3.98 -19.73
C ALA A 189 -13.87 3.63 -19.99
N ALA A 190 -14.77 3.87 -19.02
CA ALA A 190 -16.21 3.63 -19.18
C ALA A 190 -16.86 4.56 -20.22
N ALA A 191 -16.35 5.78 -20.38
CA ALA A 191 -16.79 6.73 -21.41
C ALA A 191 -16.23 6.41 -22.80
N GLY A 192 -15.21 5.54 -22.90
CA GLY A 192 -14.55 5.22 -24.17
C GLY A 192 -13.73 6.38 -24.74
N MET A 193 -13.23 7.27 -23.88
CA MET A 193 -12.48 8.47 -24.24
C MET A 193 -11.00 8.34 -23.85
N THR A 194 -10.15 9.20 -24.42
CA THR A 194 -8.83 9.46 -23.84
C THR A 194 -8.95 10.35 -22.58
N GLN A 195 -7.91 10.37 -21.74
CA GLN A 195 -7.88 11.21 -20.54
C GLN A 195 -8.02 12.70 -20.89
N ASP A 196 -7.33 13.14 -21.95
CA ASP A 196 -7.34 14.54 -22.39
C ASP A 196 -8.70 14.96 -22.96
N GLU A 197 -9.36 14.08 -23.72
CA GLU A 197 -10.72 14.33 -24.20
C GLU A 197 -11.71 14.43 -23.04
N TYR A 198 -11.68 13.46 -22.12
CA TYR A 198 -12.58 13.46 -20.96
C TYR A 198 -12.37 14.67 -20.07
N PHE A 199 -11.11 15.06 -19.82
CA PHE A 199 -10.80 16.25 -19.03
C PHE A 199 -11.27 17.54 -19.71
N ARG A 200 -11.06 17.67 -21.03
CA ARG A 200 -11.54 18.81 -21.81
C ARG A 200 -13.06 18.91 -21.80
N ASP A 201 -13.76 17.79 -21.95
CA ASP A 201 -15.22 17.72 -21.91
C ASP A 201 -15.75 18.12 -20.52
N ALA A 202 -15.21 17.53 -19.45
CA ALA A 202 -15.59 17.84 -18.08
C ALA A 202 -15.35 19.32 -17.72
N VAL A 203 -14.19 19.88 -18.09
CA VAL A 203 -13.89 21.31 -17.87
C VAL A 203 -14.79 22.20 -18.74
N GLY A 204 -15.10 21.78 -19.96
CA GLY A 204 -16.04 22.47 -20.86
C GLY A 204 -17.43 22.61 -20.24
N THR A 205 -18.01 21.49 -19.76
CA THR A 205 -19.31 21.49 -19.08
C THR A 205 -19.28 22.33 -17.81
N VAL A 206 -18.24 22.20 -16.98
CA VAL A 206 -18.09 23.00 -15.75
C VAL A 206 -18.03 24.50 -16.07
N ASN A 207 -17.29 24.89 -17.11
CA ASN A 207 -17.19 26.29 -17.53
C ASN A 207 -18.49 26.83 -18.09
N GLU A 208 -19.27 26.02 -18.83
CA GLU A 208 -20.57 26.42 -19.36
C GLU A 208 -21.64 26.56 -18.25
N GLU A 209 -21.70 25.59 -17.33
CA GLU A 209 -22.71 25.56 -16.26
C GLU A 209 -22.39 26.55 -15.13
N LEU A 210 -21.11 26.80 -14.87
CA LEU A 210 -20.65 27.68 -13.78
C LEU A 210 -20.03 28.98 -14.30
N ALA A 211 -20.26 29.33 -15.58
CA ALA A 211 -19.74 30.53 -16.26
C ALA A 211 -19.98 31.85 -15.49
N THR A 212 -21.06 31.89 -14.71
CA THR A 212 -21.49 33.05 -13.93
C THR A 212 -20.77 33.17 -12.57
N ASN A 213 -20.05 32.14 -12.13
CA ASN A 213 -19.34 32.12 -10.86
C ASN A 213 -17.84 32.44 -11.07
N GLU A 214 -17.45 33.65 -10.66
CA GLU A 214 -16.08 34.16 -10.80
C GLU A 214 -15.04 33.32 -10.04
N ALA A 215 -15.41 32.72 -8.89
CA ALA A 215 -14.53 31.84 -8.13
C ALA A 215 -14.26 30.52 -8.87
N VAL A 216 -15.25 30.01 -9.61
CA VAL A 216 -15.10 28.80 -10.43
C VAL A 216 -14.22 29.08 -11.64
N ARG A 217 -14.39 30.25 -12.27
CA ARG A 217 -13.53 30.69 -13.38
C ARG A 217 -12.07 30.82 -12.96
N SER A 218 -11.80 31.46 -11.83
CA SER A 218 -10.44 31.61 -11.30
C SER A 218 -9.80 30.25 -10.97
N ALA A 219 -10.55 29.31 -10.41
CA ALA A 219 -10.07 27.95 -10.16
C ALA A 219 -9.81 27.18 -11.48
N ALA A 220 -10.67 27.33 -12.48
CA ALA A 220 -10.50 26.73 -13.80
C ALA A 220 -9.29 27.31 -14.56
N GLU A 221 -9.02 28.61 -14.45
CA GLU A 221 -7.85 29.27 -15.03
C GLU A 221 -6.53 28.85 -14.36
N LEU A 222 -6.53 28.66 -13.04
CA LEU A 222 -5.39 28.05 -12.32
C LEU A 222 -5.15 26.60 -12.75
N MET A 223 -6.20 25.83 -13.03
CA MET A 223 -6.08 24.47 -13.59
C MET A 223 -5.64 24.48 -15.06
N ALA A 224 -6.11 25.43 -15.87
CA ALA A 224 -5.75 25.57 -17.28
C ALA A 224 -4.32 26.10 -17.46
N SER A 225 -3.81 26.95 -16.56
CA SER A 225 -2.41 27.41 -16.59
C SER A 225 -1.40 26.34 -16.17
N ARG A 226 -1.84 25.20 -15.61
CA ARG A 226 -1.02 24.01 -15.37
C ARG A 226 -0.69 23.21 -16.65
N SER A 227 -1.21 23.62 -17.82
CA SER A 227 -1.32 22.80 -19.05
C SER A 227 -0.13 22.88 -20.03
N GLU A 228 1.09 22.65 -19.55
CA GLU A 228 2.09 22.05 -20.45
C GLU A 228 2.03 20.52 -20.26
N GLY A 229 1.67 19.80 -21.33
CA GLY A 229 1.59 18.32 -21.35
C GLY A 229 0.16 17.74 -21.32
N THR A 230 0.10 16.41 -21.35
CA THR A 230 -1.10 15.57 -21.25
C THR A 230 -1.60 15.46 -19.80
N VAL A 231 -2.86 15.07 -19.60
CA VAL A 231 -3.44 14.79 -18.27
C VAL A 231 -2.65 13.69 -17.54
N SER A 232 -2.11 12.70 -18.28
CA SER A 232 -1.27 11.66 -17.70
C SER A 232 0.06 12.22 -17.17
N GLU A 233 0.70 13.13 -17.91
CA GLU A 233 1.92 13.81 -17.47
C GLU A 233 1.65 14.73 -16.27
N MET A 234 0.49 15.39 -16.24
CA MET A 234 0.03 16.18 -15.10
C MET A 234 -0.08 15.32 -13.84
N TRP A 235 -0.75 14.17 -13.88
CA TRP A 235 -0.85 13.25 -12.73
C TRP A 235 0.52 12.80 -12.24
N ALA A 236 1.42 12.42 -13.17
CA ALA A 236 2.78 12.01 -12.82
C ALA A 236 3.57 13.14 -12.14
N ARG A 237 3.57 14.34 -12.73
CA ARG A 237 4.25 15.52 -12.19
C ARG A 237 3.73 15.90 -10.80
N ASP A 238 2.41 16.01 -10.65
CA ASP A 238 1.79 16.46 -9.41
C ASP A 238 2.02 15.44 -8.28
N PHE A 239 2.02 14.14 -8.60
CA PHE A 239 2.40 13.09 -7.66
C PHE A 239 3.84 13.24 -7.18
N THR A 240 4.79 13.38 -8.12
CA THR A 240 6.21 13.52 -7.82
C THR A 240 6.48 14.75 -6.95
N ILE A 241 5.93 15.91 -7.31
CA ILE A 241 6.11 17.15 -6.53
C ILE A 241 5.57 16.98 -5.11
N ALA A 242 4.36 16.46 -4.96
CA ALA A 242 3.75 16.28 -3.64
C ALA A 242 4.52 15.27 -2.77
N LEU A 243 5.05 14.20 -3.38
CA LEU A 243 5.88 13.24 -2.67
C LEU A 243 7.23 13.82 -2.26
N ASP A 244 7.89 14.60 -3.13
CA ASP A 244 9.14 15.28 -2.80
C ASP A 244 8.94 16.30 -1.68
N LEU A 245 7.79 17.00 -1.64
CA LEU A 245 7.43 17.88 -0.51
C LEU A 245 7.29 17.11 0.81
N MET A 246 6.68 15.91 0.78
CA MET A 246 6.58 15.06 1.97
C MET A 246 7.96 14.59 2.44
N ILE A 247 8.81 14.16 1.50
CA ILE A 247 10.19 13.74 1.78
C ILE A 247 11.00 14.90 2.38
N ALA A 248 10.93 16.09 1.77
CA ALA A 248 11.59 17.29 2.30
C ALA A 248 11.07 17.67 3.70
N GLY A 249 9.77 17.49 3.94
CA GLY A 249 9.17 17.65 5.27
C GLY A 249 9.80 16.69 6.29
N ILE A 250 9.93 15.40 5.95
CA ILE A 250 10.59 14.39 6.78
C ILE A 250 12.05 14.77 7.06
N GLU A 251 12.80 15.21 6.04
CA GLU A 251 14.20 15.65 6.18
C GLU A 251 14.35 16.81 7.19
N SER A 252 13.45 17.79 7.13
CA SER A 252 13.47 18.94 8.03
C SER A 252 13.23 18.57 9.50
N MET A 253 12.65 17.38 9.75
CA MET A 253 12.35 16.87 11.08
C MET A 253 13.43 15.93 11.61
N LEU A 254 14.47 15.64 10.84
CA LEU A 254 15.61 14.85 11.30
C LEU A 254 16.39 15.65 12.35
N ASP A 255 16.77 14.98 13.44
CA ASP A 255 17.56 15.62 14.49
C ASP A 255 19.00 15.85 13.99
N PRO A 256 19.50 17.10 13.96
CA PRO A 256 20.89 17.39 13.58
C PRO A 256 21.91 16.60 14.41
N ALA A 257 21.59 16.27 15.66
CA ALA A 257 22.49 15.53 16.57
C ALA A 257 22.63 14.04 16.19
N VAL A 258 21.62 13.43 15.56
CA VAL A 258 21.67 12.04 15.08
C VAL A 258 22.55 11.94 13.83
N LEU A 259 22.52 12.95 12.97
CA LEU A 259 23.37 13.03 11.77
C LEU A 259 24.86 13.28 12.11
N ALA A 260 25.14 13.97 13.22
CA ALA A 260 26.50 14.22 13.69
C ALA A 260 27.14 13.01 14.42
N GLY A 261 26.32 12.20 15.11
CA GLY A 261 26.80 11.07 15.93
C GLY A 261 27.36 9.87 15.16
N ASP A 262 27.05 9.74 13.87
CA ASP A 262 27.62 8.70 13.01
C ASP A 262 28.92 9.16 12.30
N GLY A 263 29.15 10.47 12.22
CA GLY A 263 30.41 11.05 11.74
C GLY A 263 31.58 10.89 12.73
N GLU A 264 31.32 11.03 14.04
CA GLU A 264 32.37 10.90 15.06
C GLU A 264 32.76 9.44 15.36
N ARG A 265 31.83 8.48 15.20
CA ARG A 265 32.15 7.05 15.36
C ARG A 265 33.03 6.49 14.24
N GLY A 266 33.01 7.10 13.05
CA GLY A 266 33.95 6.79 11.96
C GLY A 266 35.34 7.41 12.16
N ALA A 267 35.44 8.55 12.84
CA ALA A 267 36.70 9.26 13.04
C ALA A 267 37.53 8.75 14.25
N ALA A 268 36.87 8.24 15.30
CA ALA A 268 37.55 7.78 16.51
C ALA A 268 38.23 6.39 16.40
N GLY A 269 38.02 5.65 15.31
CA GLY A 269 38.61 4.32 15.09
C GLY A 269 40.01 4.30 14.47
N GLY A 270 40.57 5.45 14.09
CA GLY A 270 41.79 5.55 13.28
C GLY A 270 43.10 5.89 14.01
N ALA A 271 43.06 6.23 15.30
CA ALA A 271 44.26 6.71 16.00
C ALA A 271 44.35 6.15 17.41
N THR A 272 45.15 5.08 17.61
CA THR A 272 46.16 4.94 18.67
C THR A 272 46.64 3.48 18.77
N ALA A 273 47.70 3.15 18.03
CA ALA A 273 48.59 2.04 18.37
C ALA A 273 50.03 2.46 18.02
N GLY A 274 50.69 3.11 18.96
CA GLY A 274 52.04 3.61 18.78
C GLY A 274 52.70 4.00 20.10
N GLY A 275 53.31 3.02 20.76
CA GLY A 275 54.64 3.18 21.35
C GLY A 275 54.80 3.77 22.77
N ALA A 276 55.37 2.93 23.63
CA ALA A 276 56.38 3.24 24.66
C ALA A 276 55.91 3.87 25.98
N GLY A 277 55.77 3.02 27.00
CA GLY A 277 55.87 3.37 28.41
C GLY A 277 57.05 2.66 29.07
N THR A 278 58.18 3.35 29.21
CA THR A 278 59.29 3.00 30.11
C THR A 278 59.19 3.86 31.37
N GLY A 279 59.25 3.23 32.54
CA GLY A 279 59.65 3.88 33.78
C GLY A 279 58.66 3.73 34.94
N VAL A 280 58.80 2.66 35.72
CA VAL A 280 58.47 2.68 37.15
C VAL A 280 59.62 1.99 37.89
N THR A 281 60.35 2.79 38.64
CA THR A 281 61.25 2.43 39.73
C THR A 281 60.47 2.30 41.04
N GLU A 282 61.11 1.68 42.03
CA GLU A 282 60.71 1.50 43.45
C GLU A 282 59.81 0.28 43.72
N GLU A 283 60.02 -0.55 44.74
CA GLU A 283 61.06 -0.68 45.78
C GLU A 283 60.59 -1.90 46.60
N GLU A 284 61.39 -2.96 46.73
CA GLU A 284 61.25 -3.87 47.88
C GLU A 284 62.53 -4.70 48.08
N SER A 285 62.99 -4.70 49.33
CA SER A 285 64.22 -5.28 49.86
C SER A 285 63.87 -5.89 51.23
N PRO A 286 64.69 -6.72 51.87
CA PRO A 286 65.17 -8.04 51.45
C PRO A 286 64.86 -9.11 52.51
N ARG A 287 64.92 -10.40 52.13
CA ARG A 287 65.72 -11.48 52.77
C ARG A 287 65.34 -12.86 52.22
#